data_AF-H0EBW5-F1
#
_entry.id   AF-H0EBW5-F1
#
_cell.length_a   1.000
_cell.length_b   1.000
_cell.length_c   1.000
_cell.angle_alpha   90.00
_cell.angle_beta   90.00
_cell.angle_gamma   90.00
#
_symmetry.space_group_name_H-M   'P 1'
#
loop_
_entity.id
_entity.type
_entity.pdbx_description
1 polymer ?
#
loop_
_entity_poly.entity_id
_entity_poly.type
_entity_poly.pdbx_seq_one_letter_code
_entity_poly.pdbx_strand_id
1 'polypeptide(L)'
;MTSGSFKLGTSTVPIGDTITLQGGYELDPDTGATTWINAEGGPTLSATPLDVPGGLLGLPDTTGWPGWLLDQFEAAVSSVNAVTATAELAGPVQFNLNNYFGESGTAITLPLRVKLSNPFLGNNCYIGSNSDPVLLQLTSGATSPPPPNTSISGQLGSVTVLYRGRLIKNDGFRLVDNAFRAPEADGCGNFFTNWLLDPAVNLKQGLPSSAGKNAAIMEGNQKIGNVLNVRASIPTS
;
A
#
# COMPACT_ATOMS: atom_id res chain seq x y z
N MET A 1 2.21 4.03 10.20
CA MET A 1 2.33 2.56 10.16
C MET A 1 3.80 2.24 10.35
N THR A 2 4.12 1.40 11.33
CA THR A 2 5.50 1.11 11.75
C THR A 2 5.85 -0.37 11.65
N SER A 3 4.87 -1.23 11.42
CA SER A 3 5.04 -2.67 11.21
C SER A 3 3.88 -3.22 10.39
N GLY A 4 4.01 -4.49 9.98
CA GLY A 4 3.04 -5.20 9.16
C GLY A 4 3.66 -5.75 7.88
N SER A 5 2.83 -6.03 6.88
CA SER A 5 3.29 -6.57 5.60
C SER A 5 2.29 -6.34 4.46
N PHE A 6 2.81 -6.32 3.25
CA PHE A 6 2.05 -6.33 2.00
C PHE A 6 2.43 -7.56 1.19
N LYS A 7 1.47 -8.45 0.97
CA LYS A 7 1.56 -9.58 0.07
C LYS A 7 0.80 -9.29 -1.22
N LEU A 8 1.53 -9.30 -2.34
CA LEU A 8 0.99 -9.22 -3.69
C LEU A 8 1.41 -10.48 -4.44
N GLY A 9 0.44 -11.29 -4.84
CA GLY A 9 0.68 -12.59 -5.48
C GLY A 9 1.61 -13.49 -4.65
N THR A 10 2.80 -13.76 -5.17
CA THR A 10 3.80 -14.64 -4.54
C THR A 10 4.74 -13.89 -3.59
N SER A 11 4.85 -12.57 -3.69
CA SER A 11 5.81 -11.78 -2.92
C SER A 11 5.18 -11.15 -1.69
N THR A 12 5.92 -11.17 -0.58
CA THR A 12 5.53 -10.51 0.67
C THR A 12 6.63 -9.53 1.06
N VAL A 13 6.27 -8.26 1.19
CA VAL A 13 7.14 -7.15 1.58
C VAL A 13 6.80 -6.76 3.02
N PRO A 14 7.72 -6.90 3.99
CA PRO A 14 7.50 -6.43 5.34
C PRO A 14 7.57 -4.90 5.40
N ILE A 15 6.80 -4.29 6.31
CA ILE A 15 6.92 -2.87 6.63
C ILE A 15 8.09 -2.73 7.60
N GLY A 16 9.30 -2.54 7.05
CA GLY A 16 10.53 -2.30 7.82
C GLY A 16 10.73 -0.82 8.18
N ASP A 17 10.22 0.08 7.34
CA ASP A 17 10.29 1.53 7.52
C ASP A 17 8.89 2.14 7.71
N THR A 18 8.85 3.31 8.36
CA THR A 18 7.58 3.96 8.67
C THR A 18 6.91 4.50 7.40
N ILE A 19 5.67 4.06 7.16
CA ILE A 19 4.77 4.64 6.17
C ILE A 19 3.75 5.53 6.89
N THR A 20 3.64 6.77 6.47
CA THR A 20 2.73 7.75 7.06
C THR A 20 1.57 8.01 6.10
N LEU A 21 0.36 7.72 6.54
CA LEU A 21 -0.87 8.25 5.96
C LEU A 21 -1.32 9.41 6.85
N GLN A 22 -1.39 10.61 6.29
CA GLN A 22 -1.74 11.84 7.01
C GLN A 22 -2.83 12.61 6.27
N GLY A 23 -3.72 13.19 7.07
CA GLY A 23 -4.89 13.92 6.61
C GLY A 23 -5.83 14.15 7.79
N GLY A 24 -7.02 14.62 7.49
CA GLY A 24 -8.12 14.75 8.44
C GLY A 24 -9.41 14.21 7.83
N TYR A 25 -10.51 14.33 8.57
CA TYR A 25 -11.83 14.09 8.01
C TYR A 25 -12.79 15.21 8.39
N GLU A 26 -13.78 15.44 7.53
CA GLU A 26 -14.99 16.17 7.89
C GLU A 26 -16.09 15.17 8.19
N LEU A 27 -16.94 15.51 9.17
CA LEU A 27 -18.11 14.74 9.52
C LEU A 27 -19.33 15.57 9.15
N ASP A 28 -20.18 15.01 8.30
CA ASP A 28 -21.51 15.54 8.05
C ASP A 28 -22.38 15.26 9.30
N PRO A 29 -22.86 16.30 10.01
CA PRO A 29 -23.62 16.12 11.24
C PRO A 29 -25.01 15.52 11.01
N ASP A 30 -25.56 15.64 9.80
CA ASP A 30 -26.92 15.21 9.47
C ASP A 30 -26.94 13.74 9.05
N THR A 31 -25.92 13.32 8.28
CA THR A 31 -25.83 11.95 7.75
C THR A 31 -24.86 11.04 8.51
N GLY A 32 -23.96 11.62 9.30
CA GLY A 32 -22.84 10.91 9.91
C GLY A 32 -21.78 10.43 8.92
N ALA A 33 -21.87 10.86 7.64
CA ALA A 33 -20.90 10.52 6.62
C ALA A 33 -19.57 11.25 6.84
N THR A 34 -18.47 10.60 6.49
CA THR A 34 -17.14 11.18 6.60
C THR A 34 -16.49 11.41 5.25
N THR A 35 -15.92 12.60 5.08
CA THR A 35 -15.15 13.00 3.90
C THR A 35 -13.69 13.11 4.29
N TRP A 36 -12.80 12.41 3.58
CA TRP A 36 -11.36 12.55 3.81
C TRP A 36 -10.84 13.88 3.29
N ILE A 37 -9.98 14.52 4.08
CA ILE A 37 -9.26 15.74 3.72
C ILE A 37 -7.78 15.41 3.69
N ASN A 38 -7.16 15.61 2.53
CA ASN A 38 -5.72 15.39 2.34
C ASN A 38 -4.88 16.28 3.25
N ALA A 39 -3.65 15.84 3.55
CA ALA A 39 -2.72 16.65 4.33
C ALA A 39 -2.37 17.97 3.63
N GLU A 40 -2.22 19.02 4.43
CA GLU A 40 -1.76 20.34 4.01
C GLU A 40 -0.29 20.49 4.44
N GLY A 41 0.59 20.95 3.54
CA GLY A 41 2.03 21.13 3.84
C GLY A 41 2.90 19.87 3.76
N GLY A 42 2.37 18.75 3.26
CA GLY A 42 3.12 17.51 3.03
C GLY A 42 2.34 16.47 2.23
N PRO A 43 2.95 15.35 1.84
CA PRO A 43 2.27 14.32 1.06
C PRO A 43 1.24 13.59 1.93
N THR A 44 0.05 13.29 1.39
CA THR A 44 -0.98 12.54 2.13
C THR A 44 -0.51 11.12 2.48
N LEU A 45 0.23 10.48 1.57
CA LEU A 45 0.92 9.21 1.83
C LEU A 45 2.43 9.42 1.63
N SER A 46 3.26 9.01 2.59
CA SER A 46 4.70 9.10 2.44
C SER A 46 5.21 8.15 1.37
N ALA A 47 6.11 8.63 0.52
CA ALA A 47 6.81 7.81 -0.48
C ALA A 47 7.98 7.06 0.18
N THR A 48 7.65 6.12 1.07
CA THR A 48 8.63 5.29 1.80
C THR A 48 8.99 4.06 0.96
N PRO A 49 10.24 3.91 0.48
CA PRO A 49 10.67 2.71 -0.21
C PRO A 49 10.81 1.56 0.79
N LEU A 50 10.25 0.39 0.47
CA LEU A 50 10.44 -0.84 1.24
C LEU A 50 11.22 -1.86 0.42
N ASP A 51 12.16 -2.57 1.04
CA ASP A 51 12.93 -3.61 0.37
C ASP A 51 12.06 -4.80 -0.02
N VAL A 52 12.09 -5.18 -1.31
CA VAL A 52 11.43 -6.39 -1.81
C VAL A 52 12.36 -7.58 -1.56
N PRO A 53 11.96 -8.56 -0.73
CA PRO A 53 12.81 -9.71 -0.44
C PRO A 53 13.21 -10.46 -1.73
N GLY A 54 14.49 -10.77 -1.85
CA GLY A 54 15.08 -11.42 -3.03
C GLY A 54 15.54 -10.45 -4.13
N GLY A 55 15.10 -9.20 -4.14
CA GLY A 55 15.56 -8.21 -5.13
C GLY A 55 15.21 -8.61 -6.56
N LEU A 56 16.16 -8.55 -7.49
CA LEU A 56 16.01 -9.02 -8.88
C LEU A 56 16.08 -10.55 -9.03
N LEU A 57 16.63 -11.27 -8.06
CA LEU A 57 16.76 -12.74 -8.13
C LEU A 57 15.42 -13.42 -8.40
N GLY A 58 15.45 -14.47 -9.21
CA GLY A 58 14.25 -15.24 -9.53
C GLY A 58 13.26 -14.51 -10.43
N LEU A 59 13.70 -13.52 -11.24
CA LEU A 59 12.97 -13.19 -12.47
C LEU A 59 12.95 -14.47 -13.34
N PRO A 60 11.77 -15.09 -13.54
CA PRO A 60 11.67 -16.38 -14.19
C PRO A 60 11.84 -16.24 -15.70
N ASP A 61 12.37 -17.31 -16.28
CA ASP A 61 12.44 -17.58 -17.71
C ASP A 61 13.07 -16.47 -18.57
N THR A 62 14.41 -16.40 -18.52
CA THR A 62 15.19 -15.60 -19.45
C THR A 62 15.42 -16.32 -20.80
N THR A 63 14.76 -17.47 -21.02
CA THR A 63 14.90 -18.26 -22.25
C THR A 63 14.31 -17.48 -23.42
N GLY A 64 15.18 -16.96 -24.30
CA GLY A 64 14.80 -16.12 -25.44
C GLY A 64 15.09 -14.63 -25.26
N TRP A 65 15.63 -14.23 -24.10
CA TRP A 65 16.21 -12.90 -23.97
C TRP A 65 17.46 -12.80 -24.87
N PRO A 66 17.65 -11.67 -25.56
CA PRO A 66 18.85 -11.47 -26.34
C PRO A 66 20.07 -11.41 -25.41
N GLY A 67 21.23 -11.89 -25.88
CA GLY A 67 22.45 -12.00 -25.06
C GLY A 67 22.83 -10.71 -24.35
N TRP A 68 22.72 -9.56 -25.03
CA TRP A 68 23.00 -8.25 -24.42
C TRP A 68 22.08 -7.91 -23.23
N LEU A 69 20.85 -8.41 -23.20
CA LEU A 69 19.92 -8.19 -22.10
C LEU A 69 20.23 -9.13 -20.93
N LEU A 70 20.63 -10.37 -21.23
CA LEU A 70 21.13 -11.31 -20.23
C LEU A 70 22.38 -10.74 -19.53
N ASP A 71 23.33 -10.22 -20.29
CA ASP A 71 24.55 -9.61 -19.74
C ASP A 71 24.21 -8.43 -18.83
N GLN A 72 23.25 -7.58 -19.23
CA GLN A 72 22.80 -6.46 -18.39
C GLN A 72 22.05 -6.94 -17.14
N PHE A 73 21.26 -8.01 -17.25
CA PHE A 73 20.57 -8.59 -16.11
C PHE A 73 21.54 -9.19 -15.10
N GLU A 74 22.51 -9.98 -15.56
CA GLU A 74 23.56 -10.57 -14.72
C GLU A 74 24.43 -9.48 -14.08
N ALA A 75 24.76 -8.42 -14.84
CA ALA A 75 25.44 -7.25 -14.30
C ALA A 75 24.59 -6.53 -13.24
N ALA A 76 23.29 -6.39 -13.44
CA ALA A 76 22.39 -5.77 -12.46
C ALA A 76 22.25 -6.62 -11.20
N VAL A 77 22.08 -7.93 -11.33
CA VAL A 77 22.00 -8.87 -10.19
C VAL A 77 23.31 -8.88 -9.38
N SER A 78 24.46 -8.83 -10.05
CA SER A 78 25.78 -8.85 -9.38
C SER A 78 26.19 -7.49 -8.77
N SER A 79 25.65 -6.37 -9.27
CA SER A 79 25.98 -5.03 -8.78
C SER A 79 24.91 -4.43 -7.85
N VAL A 80 23.65 -4.35 -8.30
CA VAL A 80 22.53 -3.72 -7.61
C VAL A 80 21.32 -4.64 -7.69
N ASN A 81 21.33 -5.73 -6.92
CA ASN A 81 20.21 -6.68 -6.85
C ASN A 81 18.98 -6.08 -6.15
N ALA A 82 19.17 -5.11 -5.25
CA ALA A 82 18.08 -4.60 -4.42
C ALA A 82 16.96 -3.97 -5.27
N VAL A 83 15.72 -4.36 -4.99
CA VAL A 83 14.51 -3.77 -5.56
C VAL A 83 13.73 -3.18 -4.41
N THR A 84 13.29 -1.93 -4.53
CA THR A 84 12.39 -1.33 -3.55
C THR A 84 10.98 -1.18 -4.14
N ALA A 85 9.98 -1.31 -3.27
CA ALA A 85 8.58 -1.08 -3.57
C ALA A 85 8.11 0.16 -2.81
N THR A 86 7.61 1.15 -3.54
CA THR A 86 7.08 2.39 -2.96
C THR A 86 5.60 2.51 -3.31
N ALA A 87 4.74 2.59 -2.30
CA ALA A 87 3.31 2.81 -2.51
C ALA A 87 3.03 4.29 -2.81
N GLU A 88 2.24 4.53 -3.85
CA GLU A 88 1.77 5.86 -4.25
C GLU A 88 0.24 5.87 -4.35
N LEU A 89 -0.40 6.98 -3.98
CA LEU A 89 -1.84 7.13 -4.15
C LEU A 89 -2.18 7.19 -5.64
N ALA A 90 -3.09 6.32 -6.05
CA ALA A 90 -3.62 6.23 -7.41
C ALA A 90 -5.07 6.76 -7.52
N GLY A 91 -5.60 7.31 -6.43
CA GLY A 91 -6.95 7.85 -6.35
C GLY A 91 -7.26 8.46 -4.97
N PRO A 92 -8.50 8.95 -4.76
CA PRO A 92 -8.88 9.57 -3.50
C PRO A 92 -8.93 8.55 -2.37
N VAL A 93 -8.41 8.94 -1.20
CA VAL A 93 -8.57 8.20 0.04
C VAL A 93 -10.01 8.37 0.52
N GLN A 94 -10.61 7.29 1.03
CA GLN A 94 -11.88 7.37 1.73
C GLN A 94 -11.71 6.86 3.15
N PHE A 95 -12.41 7.47 4.09
CA PHE A 95 -12.42 7.08 5.49
C PHE A 95 -13.86 6.99 5.95
N ASN A 96 -14.17 5.95 6.72
CA ASN A 96 -15.44 5.77 7.38
C ASN A 96 -15.21 5.60 8.88
N LEU A 97 -15.50 6.67 9.63
CA LEU A 97 -15.29 6.72 11.07
C LEU A 97 -16.10 5.65 11.83
N ASN A 98 -17.36 5.43 11.41
CA ASN A 98 -18.26 4.46 12.04
C ASN A 98 -17.77 3.04 11.83
N ASN A 99 -17.32 2.68 10.62
CA ASN A 99 -16.76 1.38 10.33
C ASN A 99 -15.44 1.15 11.06
N TYR A 100 -14.60 2.20 11.18
CA TYR A 100 -13.36 2.13 11.94
C TYR A 100 -13.62 1.80 13.42
N PHE A 101 -14.44 2.59 14.12
CA PHE A 101 -14.72 2.38 15.55
C PHE A 101 -15.71 1.25 15.84
N GLY A 102 -16.55 0.89 14.88
CA GLY A 102 -17.46 -0.24 14.96
C GLY A 102 -16.80 -1.59 14.64
N GLU A 103 -15.52 -1.60 14.23
CA GLU A 103 -14.78 -2.82 13.85
C GLU A 103 -15.55 -3.68 12.83
N SER A 104 -16.21 -3.00 11.88
CA SER A 104 -17.09 -3.64 10.91
C SER A 104 -17.05 -2.90 9.57
N GLY A 105 -16.99 -3.65 8.46
CA GLY A 105 -16.93 -3.06 7.12
C GLY A 105 -15.62 -2.33 6.83
N THR A 106 -15.58 -1.59 5.71
CA THR A 106 -14.37 -0.88 5.26
C THR A 106 -14.22 0.43 6.02
N ALA A 107 -13.13 0.54 6.77
CA ALA A 107 -12.75 1.73 7.51
C ALA A 107 -11.97 2.72 6.64
N ILE A 108 -11.03 2.24 5.82
CA ILE A 108 -10.24 3.07 4.91
C ILE A 108 -10.20 2.42 3.53
N THR A 109 -10.51 3.19 2.49
CA THR A 109 -10.25 2.80 1.10
C THR A 109 -9.00 3.51 0.61
N LEU A 110 -7.99 2.76 0.18
CA LEU A 110 -6.73 3.27 -0.37
C LEU A 110 -6.50 2.72 -1.79
N PRO A 111 -6.77 3.51 -2.83
CA PRO A 111 -6.34 3.19 -4.18
C PRO A 111 -4.84 3.46 -4.31
N LEU A 112 -4.05 2.42 -4.57
CA LEU A 112 -2.59 2.50 -4.66
C LEU A 112 -2.08 2.02 -6.02
N ARG A 113 -0.92 2.55 -6.41
CA ARG A 113 -0.01 1.89 -7.34
C ARG A 113 1.33 1.71 -6.65
N VAL A 114 2.07 0.67 -6.99
CA VAL A 114 3.35 0.35 -6.34
C VAL A 114 4.47 0.51 -7.33
N LYS A 115 5.35 1.49 -7.11
CA LYS A 115 6.55 1.70 -7.91
C LYS A 115 7.61 0.68 -7.52
N LEU A 116 8.08 -0.11 -8.47
CA LEU A 116 9.25 -0.96 -8.31
C LEU A 116 10.48 -0.21 -8.81
N SER A 117 11.48 -0.01 -7.94
CA SER A 117 12.67 0.76 -8.28
C SER A 117 13.91 -0.13 -8.27
N ASN A 118 14.55 -0.21 -9.44
CA ASN A 118 15.86 -0.81 -9.65
C ASN A 118 16.40 -0.32 -11.02
N PRO A 119 17.71 -0.04 -11.18
CA PRO A 119 18.25 0.43 -12.46
C PRO A 119 17.88 -0.44 -13.68
N PHE A 120 17.80 -1.75 -13.50
CA PHE A 120 17.42 -2.71 -14.55
C PHE A 120 15.94 -2.63 -14.92
N LEU A 121 15.07 -2.35 -13.94
CA LEU A 121 13.62 -2.19 -14.13
C LEU A 121 13.25 -0.80 -14.65
N GLY A 122 14.20 0.11 -14.77
CA GLY A 122 13.94 1.50 -15.18
C GLY A 122 13.11 2.28 -14.15
N ASN A 123 12.62 3.45 -14.58
CA ASN A 123 11.97 4.41 -13.68
C ASN A 123 10.43 4.32 -13.67
N ASN A 124 9.86 3.50 -14.56
CA ASN A 124 8.42 3.46 -14.84
C ASN A 124 7.78 2.09 -14.54
N CYS A 125 8.46 1.21 -13.82
CA CYS A 125 7.93 -0.08 -13.43
C CYS A 125 6.92 0.08 -12.28
N TYR A 126 5.63 -0.12 -12.55
CA TYR A 126 4.57 -0.02 -11.53
C TYR A 126 3.68 -1.26 -11.54
N ILE A 127 3.31 -1.75 -10.36
CA ILE A 127 2.16 -2.65 -10.17
C ILE A 127 0.91 -1.81 -9.99
N GLY A 128 -0.06 -1.98 -10.88
CA GLY A 128 -1.26 -1.15 -10.95
C GLY A 128 -1.01 0.24 -11.53
N SER A 129 -2.10 0.96 -11.77
CA SER A 129 -2.12 2.28 -12.42
C SER A 129 -3.18 3.19 -11.80
N ASN A 130 -3.27 4.43 -12.27
CA ASN A 130 -4.35 5.35 -11.84
C ASN A 130 -5.73 4.88 -12.34
N SER A 131 -5.78 4.15 -13.45
CA SER A 131 -7.04 3.61 -14.02
C SER A 131 -7.40 2.23 -13.50
N ASP A 132 -6.41 1.45 -13.08
CA ASP A 132 -6.59 0.12 -12.48
C ASP A 132 -5.66 -0.01 -11.26
N PRO A 133 -6.05 0.54 -10.11
CA PRO A 133 -5.21 0.56 -8.91
C PRO A 133 -5.30 -0.76 -8.13
N VAL A 134 -4.29 -1.00 -7.29
CA VAL A 134 -4.42 -1.90 -6.13
C VAL A 134 -5.37 -1.23 -5.13
N LEU A 135 -6.64 -1.62 -5.15
CA LEU A 135 -7.67 -1.03 -4.30
C LEU A 135 -7.76 -1.77 -2.95
N LEU A 136 -7.15 -1.19 -1.92
CA LEU A 136 -7.25 -1.71 -0.56
C LEU A 136 -8.53 -1.21 0.12
N GLN A 137 -9.23 -2.12 0.77
CA GLN A 137 -10.42 -1.89 1.58
C GLN A 137 -10.16 -2.37 3.00
N LEU A 138 -9.51 -1.51 3.76
CA LEU A 138 -8.96 -1.82 5.07
C LEU A 138 -10.03 -1.76 6.13
N THR A 139 -10.00 -2.75 7.02
CA THR A 139 -10.90 -2.83 8.17
C THR A 139 -10.11 -2.97 9.47
N SER A 140 -10.66 -2.41 10.55
CA SER A 140 -10.29 -2.72 11.94
C SER A 140 -11.00 -3.97 12.46
N GLY A 141 -11.95 -4.51 11.70
CA GLY A 141 -12.70 -5.73 12.00
C GLY A 141 -12.19 -6.98 11.28
N ALA A 142 -13.05 -7.98 11.13
CA ALA A 142 -12.76 -9.20 10.39
C ALA A 142 -12.95 -9.03 8.87
N THR A 143 -12.07 -9.63 8.08
CA THR A 143 -12.19 -9.72 6.62
C THR A 143 -13.05 -10.91 6.18
N SER A 144 -13.54 -10.89 4.94
CA SER A 144 -14.25 -12.02 4.33
C SER A 144 -13.72 -12.29 2.90
N PRO A 145 -12.46 -12.74 2.76
CA PRO A 145 -11.87 -12.95 1.45
C PRO A 145 -12.42 -14.22 0.77
N PRO A 146 -12.39 -14.29 -0.57
CA PRO A 146 -12.55 -15.57 -1.24
C PRO A 146 -11.34 -16.48 -0.94
N PRO A 147 -11.50 -17.81 -1.03
CA PRO A 147 -10.36 -18.74 -0.93
C PRO A 147 -9.27 -18.42 -1.97
N PRO A 148 -7.99 -18.77 -1.72
CA PRO A 148 -7.48 -19.58 -0.60
C PRO A 148 -7.24 -18.82 0.70
N ASN A 149 -7.29 -17.48 0.71
CA ASN A 149 -7.17 -16.73 1.95
C ASN A 149 -8.31 -17.06 2.91
N THR A 150 -8.00 -17.02 4.20
CA THR A 150 -8.97 -17.12 5.29
C THR A 150 -9.18 -15.75 5.93
N SER A 151 -10.29 -15.58 6.66
CA SER A 151 -10.54 -14.37 7.45
C SER A 151 -9.35 -14.02 8.35
N ILE A 152 -8.99 -12.74 8.38
CA ILE A 152 -8.06 -12.13 9.33
C ILE A 152 -8.75 -10.93 9.99
N SER A 153 -8.35 -10.56 11.21
CA SER A 153 -9.03 -9.49 11.95
C SER A 153 -8.12 -8.34 12.33
N GLY A 154 -8.52 -7.10 12.02
CA GLY A 154 -7.90 -5.91 12.57
C GLY A 154 -8.14 -5.77 14.08
N GLN A 155 -7.70 -4.63 14.61
CA GLN A 155 -8.01 -4.23 15.99
C GLN A 155 -7.86 -2.72 16.13
N LEU A 156 -8.66 -2.11 17.00
CA LEU A 156 -8.53 -0.68 17.32
C LEU A 156 -7.26 -0.32 18.09
N GLY A 157 -6.70 -1.26 18.86
CA GLY A 157 -5.63 -1.01 19.82
C GLY A 157 -6.13 -0.29 21.07
N SER A 158 -5.22 0.35 21.81
CA SER A 158 -5.55 1.14 23.00
C SER A 158 -6.06 2.53 22.60
N VAL A 159 -7.32 2.83 22.94
CA VAL A 159 -7.99 4.10 22.59
C VAL A 159 -7.87 5.09 23.74
N THR A 160 -7.34 6.28 23.47
CA THR A 160 -7.30 7.41 24.41
C THR A 160 -7.97 8.63 23.79
N VAL A 161 -8.93 9.20 24.51
CA VAL A 161 -9.62 10.43 24.10
C VAL A 161 -8.89 11.65 24.68
N LEU A 162 -8.43 12.54 23.82
CA LEU A 162 -7.67 13.73 24.17
C LEU A 162 -8.45 15.01 23.87
N TYR A 163 -8.02 16.12 24.45
CA TYR A 163 -8.54 17.48 24.16
C TYR A 163 -10.08 17.57 24.20
N ARG A 164 -10.71 16.99 25.24
CA ARG A 164 -12.17 16.98 25.44
C ARG A 164 -12.95 16.35 24.28
N GLY A 165 -12.46 15.24 23.71
CA GLY A 165 -13.17 14.52 22.65
C GLY A 165 -12.79 14.95 21.23
N ARG A 166 -11.90 15.93 21.08
CA ARG A 166 -11.52 16.50 19.78
C ARG A 166 -10.52 15.66 19.00
N LEU A 167 -9.75 14.84 19.71
CA LEU A 167 -8.72 13.99 19.14
C LEU A 167 -8.79 12.61 19.81
N ILE A 168 -8.74 11.57 19.00
CA ILE A 168 -8.66 10.19 19.45
C ILE A 168 -7.27 9.66 19.10
N LYS A 169 -6.59 9.08 20.07
CA LYS A 169 -5.31 8.40 19.88
C LYS A 169 -5.54 6.90 19.95
N ASN A 170 -5.03 6.18 18.98
CA ASN A 170 -5.04 4.72 18.94
C ASN A 170 -3.60 4.22 18.92
N ASP A 171 -3.18 3.55 19.99
CA ASP A 171 -1.87 2.92 20.07
C ASP A 171 -1.99 1.41 19.80
N GLY A 172 -1.15 0.88 18.91
CA GLY A 172 -1.18 -0.54 18.53
C GLY A 172 -2.41 -0.93 17.70
N PHE A 173 -2.92 -0.02 16.86
CA PHE A 173 -3.99 -0.37 15.92
C PHE A 173 -3.48 -1.40 14.89
N ARG A 174 -4.41 -2.18 14.34
CA ARG A 174 -4.18 -3.11 13.23
C ARG A 174 -5.29 -2.93 12.20
N LEU A 175 -4.90 -2.57 10.98
CA LEU A 175 -5.78 -2.51 9.82
C LEU A 175 -5.43 -3.64 8.85
N VAL A 176 -6.44 -4.31 8.33
CA VAL A 176 -6.25 -5.48 7.48
C VAL A 176 -7.13 -5.43 6.23
N ASP A 177 -6.63 -6.02 5.15
CA ASP A 177 -7.41 -6.44 3.98
C ASP A 177 -6.70 -7.64 3.36
N ASN A 178 -7.46 -8.67 2.96
CA ASN A 178 -6.92 -9.80 2.21
C ASN A 178 -7.90 -10.32 1.15
N ALA A 179 -8.86 -9.49 0.75
CA ALA A 179 -9.87 -9.79 -0.25
C ALA A 179 -9.62 -9.06 -1.58
N PHE A 180 -8.65 -8.15 -1.64
CA PHE A 180 -8.33 -7.35 -2.82
C PHE A 180 -7.60 -8.13 -3.92
N ARG A 181 -7.73 -7.64 -5.16
CA ARG A 181 -6.94 -8.06 -6.32
C ARG A 181 -5.73 -7.16 -6.51
N ALA A 182 -4.68 -7.67 -7.12
CA ALA A 182 -3.54 -6.87 -7.55
C ALA A 182 -3.46 -6.91 -9.10
N PRO A 183 -3.48 -5.76 -9.78
CA PRO A 183 -3.27 -5.68 -11.22
C PRO A 183 -1.87 -6.11 -11.65
N GLU A 184 -1.64 -6.13 -12.96
CA GLU A 184 -0.33 -6.37 -13.56
C GLU A 184 0.67 -5.25 -13.26
N ALA A 185 1.95 -5.61 -13.33
CA ALA A 185 3.05 -4.70 -13.52
C ALA A 185 3.16 -4.26 -14.98
N ASP A 186 3.45 -2.98 -15.19
CA ASP A 186 3.64 -2.37 -16.50
C ASP A 186 4.77 -1.32 -16.44
N GLY A 187 5.40 -1.05 -17.58
CA GLY A 187 6.45 -0.04 -17.74
C GLY A 187 7.82 -0.42 -17.17
N CYS A 188 8.05 -1.69 -16.87
CA CYS A 188 9.30 -2.24 -16.39
C CYS A 188 10.32 -2.35 -17.52
N GLY A 189 11.48 -1.73 -17.36
CA GLY A 189 12.51 -1.63 -18.38
C GLY A 189 12.51 -0.30 -19.10
N ASN A 190 13.10 -0.31 -20.30
CA ASN A 190 13.06 0.80 -21.23
C ASN A 190 12.12 0.48 -22.41
N PHE A 191 11.94 1.44 -23.31
CA PHE A 191 11.05 1.31 -24.47
C PHE A 191 11.35 0.08 -25.36
N PHE A 192 12.58 -0.45 -25.33
CA PHE A 192 12.99 -1.61 -26.12
C PHE A 192 12.91 -2.94 -25.36
N THR A 193 12.77 -2.91 -24.03
CA THR A 193 12.80 -4.11 -23.17
C THR A 193 11.52 -4.36 -22.38
N ASN A 194 10.58 -3.41 -22.36
CA ASN A 194 9.33 -3.54 -21.60
C ASN A 194 8.53 -4.81 -21.94
N TRP A 195 8.42 -5.14 -23.22
CA TRP A 195 7.74 -6.34 -23.70
C TRP A 195 8.34 -7.66 -23.18
N LEU A 196 9.59 -7.66 -22.69
CA LEU A 196 10.21 -8.81 -22.01
C LEU A 196 10.13 -8.70 -20.49
N LEU A 197 10.30 -7.49 -19.95
CA LEU A 197 10.44 -7.27 -18.52
C LEU A 197 9.09 -7.19 -17.80
N ASP A 198 8.04 -6.63 -18.41
CA ASP A 198 6.70 -6.62 -17.82
C ASP A 198 6.21 -8.07 -17.58
N PRO A 199 6.23 -8.99 -18.57
CA PRO A 199 5.86 -10.38 -18.35
C PRO A 199 6.74 -11.09 -17.32
N ALA A 200 8.04 -10.81 -17.28
CA ALA A 200 8.96 -11.44 -16.32
C ALA A 200 8.69 -10.98 -14.89
N VAL A 201 8.44 -9.68 -14.68
CA VAL A 201 8.02 -9.15 -13.36
C VAL A 201 6.67 -9.74 -12.97
N ASN A 202 5.70 -9.76 -13.89
CA ASN A 202 4.38 -10.34 -13.63
C ASN A 202 4.47 -11.82 -13.24
N LEU A 203 5.22 -12.61 -13.97
CA LEU A 203 5.40 -14.03 -13.69
C LEU A 203 6.10 -14.25 -12.34
N LYS A 204 7.13 -13.46 -12.03
CA LYS A 204 7.83 -13.51 -10.74
C LYS A 204 6.89 -13.22 -9.57
N GLN A 205 6.15 -12.13 -9.67
CA GLN A 205 5.28 -11.61 -8.61
C GLN A 205 3.94 -12.36 -8.55
N GLY A 206 3.62 -13.21 -9.54
CA GLY A 206 2.33 -13.89 -9.65
C GLY A 206 1.19 -12.93 -9.96
N LEU A 207 1.43 -11.96 -10.85
CA LEU A 207 0.49 -10.93 -11.28
C LEU A 207 -0.08 -11.23 -12.69
N PRO A 208 -1.34 -10.84 -12.96
CA PRO A 208 -2.29 -10.23 -12.02
C PRO A 208 -2.71 -11.25 -10.96
N SER A 209 -2.85 -10.80 -9.72
CA SER A 209 -3.22 -11.65 -8.60
C SER A 209 -4.69 -11.48 -8.26
N SER A 210 -5.45 -12.56 -8.35
CA SER A 210 -6.87 -12.57 -8.01
C SER A 210 -7.12 -12.23 -6.53
N ALA A 211 -8.35 -11.76 -6.24
CA ALA A 211 -8.85 -11.69 -4.87
C ALA A 211 -8.62 -13.03 -4.13
N GLY A 212 -8.30 -12.96 -2.84
CA GLY A 212 -8.04 -14.14 -2.01
C GLY A 212 -6.61 -14.69 -2.07
N LYS A 213 -5.70 -14.02 -2.80
CA LYS A 213 -4.26 -14.37 -2.83
C LYS A 213 -3.33 -13.28 -2.28
N ASN A 214 -3.88 -12.10 -1.99
CA ASN A 214 -3.14 -10.93 -1.53
C ASN A 214 -3.47 -10.63 -0.07
N ALA A 215 -2.61 -9.90 0.63
CA ALA A 215 -2.89 -9.47 2.00
C ALA A 215 -2.17 -8.14 2.30
N ALA A 216 -2.82 -7.27 3.05
CA ALA A 216 -2.27 -6.04 3.58
C ALA A 216 -2.57 -6.06 5.09
N ILE A 217 -1.51 -5.98 5.89
CA ILE A 217 -1.58 -5.88 7.34
C ILE A 217 -0.76 -4.66 7.71
N MET A 218 -1.39 -3.69 8.38
CA MET A 218 -0.74 -2.45 8.77
C MET A 218 -0.97 -2.18 10.24
N GLU A 219 0.13 -1.96 10.95
CA GLU A 219 0.13 -1.79 12.39
C GLU A 219 0.89 -0.52 12.77
N GLY A 220 0.53 0.04 13.92
CA GLY A 220 1.24 1.16 14.51
C GLY A 220 0.36 2.01 15.41
N ASN A 221 0.68 3.30 15.46
CA ASN A 221 -0.02 4.29 16.27
C ASN A 221 -0.60 5.37 15.37
N GLN A 222 -1.76 5.90 15.73
CA GLN A 222 -2.38 6.99 14.99
C GLN A 222 -3.15 7.96 15.88
N LYS A 223 -3.46 9.12 15.29
CA LYS A 223 -4.33 10.13 15.85
C LYS A 223 -5.42 10.43 14.82
N ILE A 224 -6.66 10.40 15.26
CA ILE A 224 -7.86 10.62 14.46
C ILE A 224 -8.55 11.87 14.99
N GLY A 225 -8.81 12.84 14.12
CA GLY A 225 -9.51 14.07 14.49
C GLY A 225 -10.20 14.68 13.29
N ASN A 226 -11.34 15.33 13.55
CA ASN A 226 -12.00 16.16 12.54
C ASN A 226 -11.05 17.30 12.10
N VAL A 227 -11.08 17.69 10.84
CA VAL A 227 -10.18 18.72 10.28
C VAL A 227 -10.21 20.03 11.07
N LEU A 228 -11.36 20.43 11.64
CA LEU A 228 -11.48 21.61 12.50
C LEU A 228 -10.61 21.49 13.76
N ASN A 229 -10.50 20.28 14.31
CA ASN A 229 -9.71 19.99 15.50
C ASN A 229 -8.23 19.82 15.17
N VAL A 230 -7.90 19.29 13.99
CA VAL A 230 -6.52 19.10 13.53
C VAL A 230 -5.87 20.45 13.21
N ARG A 231 -6.56 21.34 12.48
CA ARG A 231 -6.08 22.71 12.21
C ARG A 231 -5.90 23.53 13.48
N ALA A 232 -6.81 23.42 14.44
CA ALA A 232 -6.72 24.10 15.74
C ALA A 232 -5.59 23.57 16.65
N SER A 233 -4.95 22.44 16.30
CA SER A 233 -3.83 21.85 17.04
C SER A 233 -2.45 22.25 16.50
N ILE A 234 -2.40 22.96 15.36
CA ILE A 234 -1.18 23.59 14.87
C ILE A 234 -0.94 24.84 15.73
N PRO A 235 0.21 24.99 16.42
CA PRO A 235 0.51 26.22 17.14
C PRO A 235 0.51 27.38 16.13
N THR A 236 -0.33 28.38 16.35
CA THR A 236 -0.19 29.64 15.63
C THR A 236 1.15 30.23 16.04
N SER A 237 2.07 30.32 15.08
CA SER A 237 3.37 30.98 15.21
C SER A 237 3.25 32.40 15.75
#